data_AF-A0A1B6CVV3-F1
#
_entry.id   AF-A0A1B6CVV3-F1
#
_cell.length_a   1.000
_cell.length_b   1.000
_cell.length_c   1.000
_cell.angle_alpha   90.00
_cell.angle_beta   90.00
_cell.angle_gamma   90.00
#
_symmetry.space_group_name_H-M   'P 1'
#
loop_
_entity.id
_entity.type
_entity.pdbx_description
1 polymer ?
#
loop_
_entity_poly.entity_id
_entity_poly.type
_entity_poly.pdbx_seq_one_letter_code
_entity_poly.pdbx_strand_id
1 'polypeptide(L)'
;MMLRGFNLNGKRATSIYYNFDCIHCRTKTTLSEKVRARLANGPGLEDFANSDIKPTGNIQDWNDYDGKLKREKGEEQRLKLPPWLKKEIPIGSNFSRLKSELRSLNLHTVCEEARCPNIGECWGGGTHGTATATIMLLGDTCTRGCRFCSVKTSRAPPPPDIKEPFNTASAIATWGLDYVVLTSVDRDDLPDGGSNHFAETVREIKRQNSNILVECLVPDFRGDVTCVRTIVESGLDVFAHNVETVEELTPFVRDRRAAYRQTMSVLQTAKEMNPEIITKSSIMLGLGETDDQVLQTLKDLQTAGVDCVTLGQYMQPTKRHLKVIEYVTPAKFKFWEETGNSMGFLYTASGPLVRSSYKAGEFFISSILKNRKAKAEH
;
A
#
# COMPACT_ATOMS: atom_id res chain seq x y z
N MET A 1 5.99 11.17 52.73
CA MET A 1 5.31 11.56 53.99
C MET A 1 4.17 10.58 54.20
N MET A 2 4.32 9.69 55.17
CA MET A 2 3.39 8.62 55.49
C MET A 2 2.07 9.18 56.00
N LEU A 3 0.95 8.51 55.69
CA LEU A 3 -0.14 8.31 56.65
C LEU A 3 -0.80 6.95 56.35
N ARG A 4 -0.64 6.03 57.30
CA ARG A 4 -1.33 4.73 57.40
C ARG A 4 -2.62 4.93 58.18
N GLY A 5 -3.69 4.28 57.76
CA GLY A 5 -4.86 3.98 58.59
C GLY A 5 -5.18 2.50 58.48
N PHE A 6 -4.96 1.75 59.56
CA PHE A 6 -5.42 0.37 59.72
C PHE A 6 -6.80 0.38 60.37
N ASN A 7 -7.67 -0.57 60.00
CA ASN A 7 -8.64 -1.10 60.95
C ASN A 7 -8.71 -2.63 60.88
N LEU A 8 -8.83 -3.21 62.06
CA LEU A 8 -8.75 -4.61 62.44
C LEU A 8 -10.12 -5.28 62.29
N ASN A 9 -10.17 -6.42 61.60
CA ASN A 9 -10.97 -7.58 62.03
C ASN A 9 -10.62 -8.79 61.15
N GLY A 10 -9.83 -9.70 61.71
CA GLY A 10 -9.47 -10.96 61.07
C GLY A 10 -10.65 -11.92 61.02
N LYS A 11 -11.12 -12.20 59.81
CA LYS A 11 -11.76 -13.48 59.43
C LYS A 11 -11.32 -13.83 58.01
N ARG A 12 -10.57 -14.93 57.86
CA ARG A 12 -10.39 -15.62 56.58
C ARG A 12 -11.60 -16.49 56.33
N ALA A 13 -12.34 -16.24 55.24
CA ALA A 13 -13.12 -17.24 54.53
C ALA A 13 -13.42 -16.76 53.10
N THR A 14 -12.94 -17.54 52.13
CA THR A 14 -13.49 -17.77 50.77
C THR A 14 -13.84 -16.55 49.92
N SER A 15 -12.91 -16.16 49.03
CA SER A 15 -13.23 -15.25 47.92
C SER A 15 -14.01 -15.99 46.84
N ILE A 16 -15.18 -15.42 46.57
CA ILE A 16 -16.16 -15.78 45.56
C ILE A 16 -15.57 -15.58 44.16
N TYR A 17 -15.90 -16.52 43.27
CA TYR A 17 -15.65 -16.45 41.83
C TYR A 17 -16.29 -15.21 41.23
N TYR A 18 -15.51 -14.38 40.54
CA TYR A 18 -16.00 -13.52 39.49
C TYR A 18 -15.25 -13.85 38.20
N ASN A 19 -15.90 -14.69 37.38
CA ASN A 19 -15.65 -14.77 35.96
C ASN A 19 -15.96 -13.39 35.37
N PHE A 20 -14.95 -12.69 34.87
CA PHE A 20 -15.17 -11.69 33.83
C PHE A 20 -15.14 -12.43 32.50
N ASP A 21 -16.31 -12.91 32.09
CA ASP A 21 -16.55 -13.32 30.71
C ASP A 21 -16.30 -12.12 29.79
N CYS A 22 -15.28 -12.25 28.96
CA CYS A 22 -14.99 -11.31 27.88
C CYS A 22 -16.12 -11.43 26.85
N ILE A 23 -17.09 -10.53 26.94
CA ILE A 23 -18.17 -10.39 25.96
C ILE A 23 -17.54 -9.95 24.64
N HIS A 24 -17.40 -10.94 23.76
CA HIS A 24 -17.36 -10.86 22.29
C HIS A 24 -17.48 -9.44 21.70
N CYS A 25 -16.35 -8.83 21.36
CA CYS A 25 -16.30 -7.82 20.29
C CYS A 25 -15.58 -8.45 19.09
N ARG A 26 -16.30 -9.34 18.39
CA ARG A 26 -15.95 -9.73 17.02
C ARG A 26 -16.69 -8.78 16.08
N THR A 27 -16.08 -7.66 15.71
CA THR A 27 -16.50 -6.90 14.53
C THR A 27 -16.07 -7.68 13.29
N LYS A 28 -16.87 -8.69 12.91
CA LYS A 28 -16.77 -9.29 11.59
C LYS A 28 -17.12 -8.21 10.57
N THR A 29 -16.21 -7.93 9.65
CA THR A 29 -16.46 -7.17 8.42
C THR A 29 -17.64 -7.79 7.66
N THR A 30 -18.80 -7.14 7.68
CA THR A 30 -20.04 -7.65 7.09
C THR A 30 -20.14 -7.31 5.61
N LEU A 31 -19.26 -7.91 4.79
CA LEU A 31 -19.62 -8.18 3.39
C LEU A 31 -20.65 -9.31 3.36
N SER A 32 -21.78 -9.10 2.70
CA SER A 32 -22.82 -10.13 2.60
C SER A 32 -22.31 -11.39 1.90
N GLU A 33 -22.78 -12.57 2.32
CA GLU A 33 -22.35 -13.87 1.77
C GLU A 33 -22.55 -13.95 0.25
N LYS A 34 -23.59 -13.27 -0.26
CA LYS A 34 -23.86 -13.16 -1.71
C LYS A 34 -22.77 -12.37 -2.46
N VAL A 35 -22.14 -11.39 -1.82
CA VAL A 35 -21.00 -10.65 -2.37
C VAL A 35 -19.73 -11.50 -2.30
N ARG A 36 -19.47 -12.18 -1.17
CA ARG A 36 -18.34 -13.12 -1.05
C ARG A 36 -18.40 -14.23 -2.10
N ALA A 37 -19.57 -14.80 -2.34
CA ALA A 37 -19.78 -15.84 -3.36
C ALA A 37 -19.59 -15.31 -4.79
N ARG A 38 -19.94 -14.06 -5.07
CA ARG A 38 -19.70 -13.44 -6.39
C ARG A 38 -18.24 -13.09 -6.62
N LEU A 39 -17.51 -12.75 -5.55
CA LEU A 39 -16.06 -12.46 -5.56
C LEU A 39 -15.22 -13.74 -5.69
N ALA A 40 -15.64 -14.84 -5.05
CA ALA A 40 -15.00 -16.16 -5.22
C ALA A 40 -15.14 -16.74 -6.64
N ASN A 41 -16.13 -16.27 -7.40
CA ASN A 41 -16.39 -16.66 -8.78
C ASN A 41 -15.99 -15.56 -9.80
N GLY A 42 -15.36 -14.47 -9.35
CA GLY A 42 -14.78 -13.45 -10.22
C GLY A 42 -13.38 -13.86 -10.72
N PRO A 43 -12.84 -13.19 -11.76
CA PRO A 43 -11.52 -13.52 -12.27
C PRO A 43 -10.45 -13.33 -11.19
N GLY A 44 -9.64 -14.35 -10.97
CA GLY A 44 -8.53 -14.34 -10.01
C GLY A 44 -7.32 -13.59 -10.56
N LEU A 45 -6.31 -13.32 -9.71
CA LEU A 45 -5.04 -12.71 -10.14
C LEU A 45 -4.39 -13.47 -11.30
N GLU A 46 -4.54 -14.80 -11.32
CA GLU A 46 -4.05 -15.71 -12.36
C GLU A 46 -4.70 -15.44 -13.73
N ASP A 47 -5.97 -15.02 -13.76
CA ASP A 47 -6.71 -14.69 -14.99
C ASP A 47 -6.23 -13.38 -15.63
N PHE A 48 -5.56 -12.51 -14.86
CA PHE A 48 -4.95 -11.27 -15.35
C PHE A 48 -3.45 -11.41 -15.60
N ALA A 49 -2.78 -12.30 -14.87
CA ALA A 49 -1.36 -12.60 -15.06
C ALA A 49 -1.08 -13.43 -16.33
N ASN A 50 -2.05 -14.23 -16.78
CA ASN A 50 -1.96 -15.02 -18.01
C ASN A 50 -2.48 -14.23 -19.24
N SER A 51 -1.83 -13.12 -19.56
CA SER A 51 -1.94 -12.52 -20.90
C SER A 51 -0.65 -12.79 -21.68
N ASP A 52 -0.71 -13.79 -22.58
CA ASP A 52 0.18 -14.12 -23.71
C ASP A 52 1.60 -13.50 -23.81
N ILE A 53 2.34 -13.44 -22.71
CA ILE A 53 3.78 -13.19 -22.71
C ILE A 53 4.43 -14.54 -22.45
N LYS A 54 4.75 -15.28 -23.52
CA LYS A 54 5.67 -16.40 -23.42
C LYS A 54 7.00 -15.84 -22.89
N PRO A 55 7.49 -16.28 -21.73
CA PRO A 55 8.80 -15.87 -21.26
C PRO A 55 9.81 -16.24 -22.36
N THR A 56 10.58 -15.27 -22.82
CA THR A 56 11.72 -15.53 -23.69
C THR A 56 12.82 -16.18 -22.85
N GLY A 57 12.65 -17.48 -22.61
CA GLY A 57 13.51 -18.33 -21.80
C GLY A 57 12.71 -19.49 -21.20
N ASN A 58 13.04 -20.73 -21.58
CA ASN A 58 12.48 -21.97 -21.06
C ASN A 58 12.69 -22.11 -19.53
N ILE A 59 11.89 -21.44 -18.72
CA ILE A 59 11.77 -21.75 -17.29
C ILE A 59 10.28 -21.83 -17.00
N GLN A 60 9.73 -23.02 -17.29
CA GLN A 60 8.33 -23.35 -17.11
C GLN A 60 7.98 -23.63 -15.64
N ASP A 61 8.98 -23.84 -14.77
CA ASP A 61 8.75 -24.06 -13.36
C ASP A 61 9.83 -23.36 -12.52
N TRP A 62 9.41 -22.44 -11.65
CA TRP A 62 10.24 -21.87 -10.58
C TRP A 62 10.90 -22.96 -9.71
N ASN A 63 10.33 -24.18 -9.67
CA ASN A 63 10.88 -25.36 -9.02
C ASN A 63 12.24 -25.83 -9.58
N ASP A 64 12.57 -25.46 -10.83
CA ASP A 64 13.81 -25.86 -11.49
C ASP A 64 14.96 -24.85 -11.29
N TYR A 65 14.71 -23.76 -10.54
CA TYR A 65 15.73 -22.75 -10.27
C TYR A 65 16.74 -23.23 -9.21
N ASP A 66 17.98 -23.46 -9.65
CA ASP A 66 19.10 -23.94 -8.83
C ASP A 66 19.92 -22.81 -8.17
N GLY A 67 19.60 -21.55 -8.46
CA GLY A 67 20.34 -20.40 -7.95
C GLY A 67 20.07 -20.10 -6.47
N LYS A 68 21.06 -19.52 -5.78
CA LYS A 68 20.91 -19.07 -4.39
C LYS A 68 19.82 -17.99 -4.29
N LEU A 69 18.80 -18.25 -3.46
CA LEU A 69 17.66 -17.35 -3.23
C LEU A 69 17.75 -16.54 -1.95
N LYS A 70 18.59 -16.95 -0.99
CA LYS A 70 18.71 -16.31 0.31
C LYS A 70 20.16 -16.07 0.67
N ARG A 71 20.47 -14.89 1.21
CA ARG A 71 21.80 -14.54 1.71
C ARG A 71 21.99 -15.05 3.12
N GLU A 72 23.20 -15.51 3.40
CA GLU A 72 23.62 -15.87 4.74
C GLU A 72 24.17 -14.64 5.48
N LYS A 73 24.16 -14.72 6.81
CA LYS A 73 24.67 -13.64 7.66
C LYS A 73 26.17 -13.44 7.39
N GLY A 74 26.53 -12.21 7.03
CA GLY A 74 27.93 -11.84 6.72
C GLY A 74 28.26 -11.86 5.22
N GLU A 75 27.38 -12.37 4.35
CA GLU A 75 27.65 -12.34 2.91
C GLU A 75 27.51 -10.93 2.33
N GLU A 76 28.56 -10.43 1.69
CA GLU A 76 28.52 -9.11 1.07
C GLU A 76 28.02 -9.13 -0.37
N GLN A 77 28.08 -10.28 -1.04
CA GLN A 77 27.71 -10.42 -2.43
C GLN A 77 26.20 -10.30 -2.62
N ARG A 78 25.80 -9.81 -3.79
CA ARG A 78 24.39 -9.68 -4.17
C ARG A 78 23.88 -11.00 -4.72
N LEU A 79 22.63 -11.30 -4.42
CA LEU A 79 21.92 -12.38 -5.10
C LEU A 79 21.72 -12.02 -6.58
N LYS A 80 21.80 -13.03 -7.44
CA LYS A 80 21.44 -12.90 -8.85
C LYS A 80 19.92 -12.83 -8.96
N LEU A 81 19.42 -11.92 -9.80
CA LEU A 81 17.98 -11.77 -9.99
C LEU A 81 17.38 -13.03 -10.63
N PRO A 82 16.42 -13.71 -9.97
CA PRO A 82 15.78 -14.89 -10.51
C PRO A 82 14.88 -14.55 -11.71
N PRO A 83 14.57 -15.53 -12.57
CA PRO A 83 13.86 -15.31 -13.82
C PRO A 83 12.46 -14.73 -13.66
N TRP A 84 11.69 -15.13 -12.64
CA TRP A 84 10.32 -14.63 -12.40
C TRP A 84 10.25 -13.15 -11.97
N LEU A 85 11.39 -12.53 -11.65
CA LEU A 85 11.48 -11.10 -11.35
C LEU A 85 11.99 -10.26 -12.52
N LYS A 86 12.33 -10.90 -13.65
CA LYS A 86 12.76 -10.18 -14.86
C LYS A 86 11.52 -9.68 -15.59
N LYS A 87 11.57 -8.42 -16.04
CA LYS A 87 10.59 -7.80 -16.93
C LYS A 87 11.31 -7.28 -18.16
N GLU A 88 10.58 -7.24 -19.27
CA GLU A 88 11.04 -6.59 -20.49
C GLU A 88 11.08 -5.07 -20.32
N ILE A 89 11.93 -4.41 -21.09
CA ILE A 89 12.04 -2.95 -21.07
C ILE A 89 10.79 -2.38 -21.75
N PRO A 90 10.10 -1.40 -21.14
CA PRO A 90 8.90 -0.81 -21.70
C PRO A 90 9.20 -0.07 -23.00
N ILE A 91 8.51 -0.44 -24.09
CA ILE A 91 8.59 0.19 -25.42
C ILE A 91 7.15 0.42 -25.90
N GLY A 92 6.82 1.63 -26.39
CA GLY A 92 5.49 1.89 -26.97
C GLY A 92 5.11 3.38 -27.09
N SER A 93 4.14 3.68 -27.96
CA SER A 93 3.66 5.05 -28.23
C SER A 93 2.87 5.64 -27.05
N ASN A 94 2.03 4.84 -26.37
CA ASN A 94 1.27 5.28 -25.19
C ASN A 94 2.18 5.71 -24.03
N PHE A 95 3.24 4.94 -23.77
CA PHE A 95 4.24 5.29 -22.77
C PHE A 95 4.90 6.64 -23.08
N SER A 96 5.33 6.85 -24.33
CA SER A 96 5.93 8.12 -24.77
C SER A 96 4.97 9.30 -24.67
N ARG A 97 3.69 9.10 -25.00
CA ARG A 97 2.64 10.13 -24.89
C ARG A 97 2.44 10.57 -23.44
N LEU A 98 2.13 9.64 -22.53
CA LEU A 98 1.94 9.90 -21.09
C LEU A 98 3.17 10.58 -20.49
N LYS A 99 4.37 10.12 -20.87
CA LYS A 99 5.63 10.74 -20.43
C LYS A 99 5.77 12.19 -20.88
N SER A 100 5.37 12.51 -22.11
CA SER A 100 5.44 13.89 -22.63
C SER A 100 4.43 14.80 -21.91
N GLU A 101 3.21 14.31 -21.69
CA GLU A 101 2.14 15.07 -21.02
C GLU A 101 2.49 15.37 -19.56
N LEU A 102 3.00 14.37 -18.82
CA LEU A 102 3.45 14.56 -17.43
C LEU A 102 4.54 15.64 -17.33
N ARG A 103 5.50 15.62 -18.26
CA ARG A 103 6.56 16.64 -18.32
C ARG A 103 6.05 18.02 -18.65
N SER A 104 5.11 18.15 -19.59
CA SER A 104 4.56 19.47 -19.96
C SER A 104 3.78 20.13 -18.82
N LEU A 105 3.23 19.31 -17.92
CA LEU A 105 2.45 19.77 -16.77
C LEU A 105 3.29 19.86 -15.48
N ASN A 106 4.60 19.62 -15.56
CA ASN A 106 5.50 19.58 -14.42
C ASN A 106 5.03 18.63 -13.30
N LEU A 107 4.45 17.49 -13.68
CA LEU A 107 3.95 16.46 -12.77
C LEU A 107 4.99 15.35 -12.60
N HIS A 108 5.07 14.83 -11.39
CA HIS A 108 5.93 13.69 -11.05
C HIS A 108 5.12 12.41 -10.91
N THR A 109 5.74 11.27 -11.19
CA THR A 109 5.14 9.96 -10.94
C THR A 109 6.09 9.08 -10.15
N VAL A 110 5.54 8.33 -9.20
CA VAL A 110 6.32 7.31 -8.49
C VAL A 110 6.81 6.23 -9.46
N CYS A 111 6.09 6.02 -10.57
CA CYS A 111 6.48 5.06 -11.60
C CYS A 111 7.87 5.37 -12.16
N GLU A 112 8.16 6.64 -12.44
CA GLU A 112 9.48 7.10 -12.91
C GLU A 112 10.48 7.23 -11.75
N GLU A 113 10.11 7.93 -10.66
CA GLU A 113 11.03 8.26 -9.58
C GLU A 113 11.45 7.04 -8.73
N ALA A 114 10.57 6.05 -8.59
CA ALA A 114 10.85 4.78 -7.92
C ALA A 114 11.38 3.69 -8.87
N ARG A 115 11.59 4.00 -10.15
CA ARG A 115 12.08 3.05 -11.19
C ARG A 115 11.22 1.78 -11.26
N CYS A 116 9.91 1.96 -11.33
CA CYS A 116 8.97 0.85 -11.25
C CYS A 116 9.15 -0.13 -12.42
N PRO A 117 9.32 -1.45 -12.17
CA PRO A 117 9.44 -2.44 -13.24
C PRO A 117 8.13 -2.63 -14.03
N ASN A 118 7.00 -2.14 -13.50
CA ASN A 118 5.67 -2.32 -14.10
C ASN A 118 5.21 -1.12 -14.93
N ILE A 119 6.04 -0.09 -15.11
CA ILE A 119 5.61 1.18 -15.73
C ILE A 119 5.02 0.99 -17.14
N GLY A 120 5.59 0.08 -17.96
CA GLY A 120 5.07 -0.20 -19.30
C GLY A 120 3.67 -0.83 -19.28
N GLU A 121 3.44 -1.77 -18.37
CA GLU A 121 2.15 -2.43 -18.20
C GLU A 121 1.10 -1.47 -17.64
N CYS A 122 1.48 -0.62 -16.68
CA CYS A 122 0.59 0.37 -16.08
C CYS A 122 0.14 1.43 -17.10
N TRP A 123 1.10 2.01 -17.84
CA TRP A 123 0.85 3.15 -18.75
C TRP A 123 0.43 2.72 -20.16
N GLY A 124 0.78 1.51 -20.59
CA GLY A 124 0.44 1.02 -21.92
C GLY A 124 -1.06 0.80 -22.14
N GLY A 125 -1.81 0.60 -21.04
CA GLY A 125 -3.14 0.00 -21.07
C GLY A 125 -3.00 -1.45 -21.52
N GLY A 126 -3.24 -2.42 -20.62
CA GLY A 126 -3.16 -3.84 -21.00
C GLY A 126 -4.23 -4.20 -22.06
N THR A 127 -4.42 -5.49 -22.30
CA THR A 127 -5.50 -6.04 -23.14
C THR A 127 -6.90 -5.51 -22.81
N HIS A 128 -7.11 -4.99 -21.59
CA HIS A 128 -8.37 -4.42 -21.11
C HIS A 128 -8.49 -2.89 -21.19
N GLY A 129 -7.49 -2.18 -21.75
CA GLY A 129 -7.59 -0.75 -22.09
C GLY A 129 -7.56 0.24 -20.92
N THR A 130 -7.64 -0.19 -19.66
CA THR A 130 -7.58 0.72 -18.51
C THR A 130 -6.11 1.04 -18.20
N ALA A 131 -5.70 2.28 -18.50
CA ALA A 131 -4.46 2.84 -18.01
C ALA A 131 -4.63 3.21 -16.54
N THR A 132 -3.57 3.04 -15.75
CA THR A 132 -3.52 3.61 -14.40
C THR A 132 -2.22 4.36 -14.24
N ALA A 133 -2.29 5.55 -13.66
CA ALA A 133 -1.13 6.33 -13.27
C ALA A 133 -1.12 6.52 -11.76
N THR A 134 0.08 6.44 -11.17
CA THR A 134 0.31 6.86 -9.80
C THR A 134 1.05 8.19 -9.81
N ILE A 135 0.32 9.25 -9.48
CA ILE A 135 0.84 10.62 -9.48
C ILE A 135 1.47 10.92 -8.13
N MET A 136 2.66 11.49 -8.14
CA MET A 136 3.39 11.88 -6.95
C MET A 136 3.32 13.40 -6.79
N LEU A 137 2.60 13.83 -5.75
CA LEU A 137 2.41 15.22 -5.37
C LEU A 137 3.58 15.73 -4.50
N LEU A 138 3.65 17.04 -4.34
CA LEU A 138 4.60 17.77 -3.49
C LEU A 138 6.06 17.65 -3.95
N GLY A 139 6.26 17.39 -5.25
CA GLY A 139 7.55 17.26 -5.91
C GLY A 139 8.18 15.87 -5.83
N ASP A 140 9.47 15.80 -6.15
CA ASP A 140 10.26 14.55 -6.27
C ASP A 140 11.30 14.35 -5.16
N THR A 141 11.29 15.22 -4.15
CA THR A 141 12.32 15.30 -3.13
C THR A 141 11.72 15.26 -1.73
N CYS A 142 12.02 14.20 -1.00
CA CYS A 142 11.47 13.85 0.30
C CYS A 142 12.30 14.40 1.47
N THR A 143 11.65 14.77 2.58
CA THR A 143 12.34 15.13 3.84
C THR A 143 12.83 13.93 4.65
N ARG A 144 12.52 12.71 4.18
CA ARG A 144 12.84 11.43 4.83
C ARG A 144 13.72 10.55 3.98
N GLY A 145 14.50 9.70 4.65
CA GLY A 145 15.49 8.81 4.03
C GLY A 145 15.23 7.34 4.32
N CYS A 146 14.11 6.80 3.85
CA CYS A 146 13.83 5.37 3.92
C CYS A 146 14.87 4.58 3.11
N ARG A 147 15.48 3.54 3.70
CA ARG A 147 16.63 2.84 3.10
C ARG A 147 16.28 1.92 1.93
N PHE A 148 14.99 1.71 1.69
CA PHE A 148 14.47 0.98 0.54
C PHE A 148 14.08 1.88 -0.64
N CYS A 149 13.87 3.19 -0.41
CA CYS A 149 13.23 4.10 -1.36
C CYS A 149 14.26 4.90 -2.17
N SER A 150 14.06 5.01 -3.49
CA SER A 150 14.97 5.72 -4.40
C SER A 150 14.64 7.19 -4.65
N VAL A 151 13.55 7.69 -4.07
CA VAL A 151 13.16 9.11 -4.17
C VAL A 151 14.28 9.98 -3.59
N LYS A 152 14.50 11.15 -4.21
CA LYS A 152 15.55 12.09 -3.76
C LYS A 152 15.25 12.57 -2.36
N THR A 153 16.29 12.94 -1.61
CA THR A 153 16.12 13.40 -0.22
C THR A 153 16.77 14.76 -0.01
N SER A 154 16.05 15.69 0.61
CA SER A 154 16.57 16.98 1.06
C SER A 154 15.89 17.39 2.36
N ARG A 155 16.63 18.05 3.26
CA ARG A 155 16.03 18.66 4.47
C ARG A 155 15.21 19.90 4.16
N ALA A 156 15.46 20.52 3.01
CA ALA A 156 14.78 21.71 2.52
C ALA A 156 14.45 21.47 1.02
N PRO A 157 13.40 20.69 0.71
CA PRO A 157 12.93 20.55 -0.66
C PRO A 157 12.38 21.90 -1.17
N PRO A 158 12.22 22.06 -2.50
CA PRO A 158 11.54 23.23 -3.05
C PRO A 158 10.13 23.44 -2.47
N PRO A 159 9.63 24.68 -2.44
CA PRO A 159 8.24 24.93 -2.03
C PRO A 159 7.27 24.20 -2.98
N PRO A 160 6.12 23.70 -2.48
CA PRO A 160 5.10 23.11 -3.34
C PRO A 160 4.58 24.12 -4.38
N ASP A 161 4.27 23.66 -5.58
CA ASP A 161 3.59 24.49 -6.57
C ASP A 161 2.11 24.61 -6.20
N ILE A 162 1.65 25.83 -5.91
CA ILE A 162 0.27 26.13 -5.53
C ILE A 162 -0.74 25.69 -6.62
N LYS A 163 -0.32 25.59 -7.88
CA LYS A 163 -1.16 25.15 -9.00
C LYS A 163 -1.18 23.63 -9.20
N GLU A 164 -0.31 22.88 -8.52
CA GLU A 164 -0.21 21.42 -8.65
C GLU A 164 -1.57 20.71 -8.47
N PRO A 165 -2.44 21.05 -7.49
CA PRO A 165 -3.73 20.39 -7.33
C PRO A 165 -4.65 20.52 -8.55
N PHE A 166 -4.80 21.76 -9.04
CA PHE A 166 -5.64 22.06 -10.20
C PHE A 166 -5.06 21.46 -11.49
N ASN A 167 -3.76 21.60 -11.71
CA ASN A 167 -3.09 21.07 -12.89
C ASN A 167 -3.15 19.53 -12.93
N THR A 168 -2.95 18.88 -11.78
CA THR A 168 -3.07 17.43 -11.64
C THR A 168 -4.48 16.95 -11.94
N ALA A 169 -5.50 17.60 -11.36
CA ALA A 169 -6.89 17.26 -11.61
C ALA A 169 -7.27 17.43 -13.08
N SER A 170 -6.83 18.52 -13.71
CA SER A 170 -7.07 18.80 -15.12
C SER A 170 -6.43 17.74 -16.02
N ALA A 171 -5.20 17.33 -15.71
CA ALA A 171 -4.50 16.25 -16.42
C ALA A 171 -5.29 14.93 -16.35
N ILE A 172 -5.63 14.51 -15.14
CA ILE A 172 -6.33 13.25 -14.87
C ILE A 172 -7.70 13.23 -15.57
N ALA A 173 -8.44 14.34 -15.54
CA ALA A 173 -9.72 14.46 -16.23
C ALA A 173 -9.58 14.27 -17.75
N THR A 174 -8.50 14.75 -18.36
CA THR A 174 -8.25 14.58 -19.81
C THR A 174 -7.78 13.19 -20.20
N TRP A 175 -7.18 12.43 -19.29
CA TRP A 175 -6.63 11.12 -19.57
C TRP A 175 -7.68 10.01 -19.69
N GLY A 176 -8.93 10.28 -19.30
CA GLY A 176 -10.01 9.30 -19.35
C GLY A 176 -9.77 8.10 -18.43
N LEU A 177 -9.10 8.31 -17.29
CA LEU A 177 -8.85 7.27 -16.30
C LEU A 177 -10.10 7.05 -15.44
N ASP A 178 -10.45 5.78 -15.19
CA ASP A 178 -11.50 5.42 -14.23
C ASP A 178 -10.98 5.39 -12.78
N TYR A 179 -9.67 5.22 -12.61
CA TYR A 179 -9.00 5.05 -11.33
C TYR A 179 -7.64 5.75 -11.34
N VAL A 180 -7.34 6.49 -10.27
CA VAL A 180 -6.04 7.13 -10.09
C VAL A 180 -5.52 6.90 -8.67
N VAL A 181 -4.22 6.65 -8.57
CA VAL A 181 -3.52 6.63 -7.29
C VAL A 181 -2.76 7.95 -7.14
N LEU A 182 -3.02 8.67 -6.06
CA LEU A 182 -2.23 9.80 -5.63
C LEU A 182 -1.30 9.32 -4.52
N THR A 183 -0.05 9.76 -4.54
CA THR A 183 0.91 9.61 -3.45
C THR A 183 1.67 10.92 -3.29
N SER A 184 2.45 11.07 -2.22
CA SER A 184 3.38 12.19 -2.10
C SER A 184 4.69 11.76 -1.46
N VAL A 185 5.69 12.62 -1.57
CA VAL A 185 6.84 12.57 -0.67
C VAL A 185 6.44 13.02 0.75
N ASP A 186 7.25 12.67 1.76
CA ASP A 186 7.12 13.29 3.08
C ASP A 186 7.59 14.75 3.03
N ARG A 187 6.80 15.64 3.62
CA ARG A 187 7.07 17.09 3.71
C ARG A 187 7.07 17.55 5.16
N ASP A 188 8.01 17.03 5.95
CA ASP A 188 8.15 17.42 7.37
C ASP A 188 8.56 18.91 7.55
N ASP A 189 8.89 19.60 6.46
CA ASP A 189 9.12 21.04 6.41
C ASP A 189 7.82 21.88 6.40
N LEU A 190 6.68 21.26 6.07
CA LEU A 190 5.37 21.91 6.07
C LEU A 190 4.63 21.68 7.40
N PRO A 191 3.91 22.67 7.94
CA PRO A 191 3.18 22.52 9.21
C PRO A 191 2.14 21.40 9.23
N ASP A 192 1.51 21.12 8.10
CA ASP A 192 0.46 20.10 7.92
C ASP A 192 0.98 18.83 7.21
N GLY A 193 2.30 18.71 7.06
CA GLY A 193 2.93 17.62 6.30
C GLY A 193 2.53 17.54 4.83
N GLY A 194 1.86 18.56 4.27
CA GLY A 194 1.30 18.57 2.93
C GLY A 194 -0.12 17.97 2.81
N SER A 195 -0.78 17.63 3.91
CA SER A 195 -2.11 17.01 3.90
C SER A 195 -3.19 17.87 3.24
N ASN A 196 -3.19 19.20 3.43
CA ASN A 196 -4.16 20.07 2.76
C ASN A 196 -3.96 20.09 1.24
N HIS A 197 -2.70 20.11 0.79
CA HIS A 197 -2.36 20.10 -0.62
C HIS A 197 -2.88 18.82 -1.30
N PHE A 198 -2.65 17.68 -0.63
CA PHE A 198 -3.10 16.38 -1.09
C PHE A 198 -4.64 16.31 -1.15
N ALA A 199 -5.33 16.73 -0.08
CA ALA A 199 -6.78 16.76 -0.04
C ALA A 199 -7.39 17.70 -1.10
N GLU A 200 -6.75 18.83 -1.36
CA GLU A 200 -7.20 19.76 -2.39
C GLU A 200 -7.11 19.14 -3.79
N THR A 201 -6.05 18.38 -4.08
CA THR A 201 -5.95 17.63 -5.34
C THR A 201 -7.09 16.64 -5.49
N VAL A 202 -7.47 15.93 -4.43
CA VAL A 202 -8.63 15.01 -4.45
C VAL A 202 -9.93 15.76 -4.74
N ARG A 203 -10.18 16.87 -4.02
CA ARG A 203 -11.39 17.69 -4.22
C ARG A 203 -11.47 18.24 -5.64
N GLU A 204 -10.34 18.69 -6.18
CA GLU A 204 -10.25 19.18 -7.55
C GLU A 204 -10.57 18.09 -8.59
N ILE A 205 -10.04 16.87 -8.41
CA ILE A 205 -10.39 15.73 -9.26
C ILE A 205 -11.90 15.46 -9.19
N LYS A 206 -12.47 15.37 -7.98
CA LYS A 206 -13.89 15.08 -7.79
C LYS A 206 -14.80 16.17 -8.34
N ARG A 207 -14.37 17.44 -8.29
CA ARG A 207 -15.10 18.58 -8.88
C ARG A 207 -15.15 18.49 -10.40
N GLN A 208 -14.05 18.07 -11.03
CA GLN A 208 -13.96 17.98 -12.49
C GLN A 208 -14.60 16.69 -13.02
N ASN A 209 -14.44 15.58 -12.30
CA ASN A 209 -15.06 14.30 -12.62
C ASN A 209 -15.21 13.41 -11.38
N SER A 210 -16.41 13.39 -10.80
CA SER A 210 -16.74 12.61 -9.60
C SER A 210 -16.79 11.09 -9.83
N ASN A 211 -16.78 10.63 -11.08
CA ASN A 211 -16.79 9.21 -11.42
C ASN A 211 -15.40 8.56 -11.28
N ILE A 212 -14.33 9.35 -11.36
CA ILE A 212 -12.95 8.86 -11.19
C ILE A 212 -12.78 8.41 -9.75
N LEU A 213 -12.37 7.16 -9.56
CA LEU A 213 -12.02 6.63 -8.25
C LEU A 213 -10.62 7.09 -7.86
N VAL A 214 -10.47 7.56 -6.62
CA VAL A 214 -9.22 8.15 -6.12
C VAL A 214 -8.72 7.35 -4.92
N GLU A 215 -7.56 6.71 -5.08
CA GLU A 215 -6.79 6.11 -3.99
C GLU A 215 -5.70 7.07 -3.54
N CYS A 216 -5.60 7.32 -2.23
CA CYS A 216 -4.57 8.16 -1.66
C CYS A 216 -3.59 7.29 -0.85
N LEU A 217 -2.40 7.04 -1.40
CA LEU A 217 -1.27 6.48 -0.67
C LEU A 217 -0.54 7.60 0.07
N VAL A 218 -0.86 7.77 1.35
CA VAL A 218 -0.43 8.93 2.12
C VAL A 218 0.83 8.67 2.96
N PRO A 219 1.61 9.73 3.27
CA PRO A 219 2.56 9.74 4.38
C PRO A 219 1.89 9.41 5.72
N ASP A 220 2.70 9.19 6.75
CA ASP A 220 2.19 8.99 8.11
C ASP A 220 1.79 10.28 8.84
N PHE A 221 2.14 11.44 8.28
CA PHE A 221 1.96 12.77 8.88
C PHE A 221 2.44 12.86 10.35
N ARG A 222 3.44 12.05 10.72
CA ARG A 222 3.94 11.90 12.10
C ARG A 222 2.83 11.51 13.11
N GLY A 223 1.79 10.83 12.64
CA GLY A 223 0.63 10.44 13.43
C GLY A 223 -0.35 11.58 13.72
N ASP A 224 -0.27 12.71 13.02
CA ASP A 224 -1.21 13.81 13.20
C ASP A 224 -2.61 13.45 12.71
N VAL A 225 -3.51 13.27 13.67
CA VAL A 225 -4.93 12.93 13.46
C VAL A 225 -5.64 14.00 12.62
N THR A 226 -5.26 15.27 12.73
CA THR A 226 -5.83 16.37 11.93
C THR A 226 -5.49 16.19 10.46
N CYS A 227 -4.25 15.83 10.15
CA CYS A 227 -3.82 15.54 8.78
C CYS A 227 -4.56 14.33 8.21
N VAL A 228 -4.71 13.25 9.00
CA VAL A 228 -5.49 12.07 8.60
C VAL A 228 -6.95 12.45 8.30
N ARG A 229 -7.59 13.23 9.18
CA ARG A 229 -8.95 13.74 9.00
C ARG A 229 -9.10 14.52 7.69
N THR A 230 -8.19 15.46 7.43
CA THR A 230 -8.21 16.29 6.22
C THR A 230 -8.23 15.45 4.96
N ILE A 231 -7.47 14.35 4.93
CA ILE A 231 -7.48 13.41 3.81
C ILE A 231 -8.79 12.63 3.77
N VAL A 232 -9.24 12.01 4.87
CA VAL A 232 -10.47 11.21 4.92
C VAL A 232 -11.69 12.01 4.45
N GLU A 233 -11.76 13.30 4.79
CA GLU A 233 -12.84 14.22 4.42
C GLU A 233 -12.69 14.82 3.01
N SER A 234 -11.64 14.48 2.25
CA SER A 234 -11.41 15.02 0.90
C SER A 234 -12.31 14.42 -0.19
N GLY A 235 -12.99 13.32 0.11
CA GLY A 235 -13.84 12.59 -0.85
C GLY A 235 -13.11 11.49 -1.62
N LEU A 236 -11.93 11.05 -1.16
CA LEU A 236 -11.26 9.87 -1.71
C LEU A 236 -12.10 8.59 -1.54
N ASP A 237 -11.80 7.58 -2.35
CA ASP A 237 -12.47 6.28 -2.29
C ASP A 237 -11.66 5.23 -1.51
N VAL A 238 -10.33 5.35 -1.50
CA VAL A 238 -9.42 4.42 -0.82
C VAL A 238 -8.32 5.17 -0.06
N PHE A 239 -8.24 4.95 1.24
CA PHE A 239 -7.15 5.46 2.08
C PHE A 239 -6.06 4.40 2.21
N ALA A 240 -4.87 4.65 1.69
CA ALA A 240 -3.74 3.74 1.75
C ALA A 240 -2.59 4.33 2.57
N HIS A 241 -1.99 3.52 3.44
CA HIS A 241 -0.73 3.84 4.10
C HIS A 241 0.06 2.55 4.33
N ASN A 242 1.28 2.49 3.80
CA ASN A 242 2.06 1.26 3.82
C ASN A 242 2.83 1.08 5.13
N VAL A 243 2.74 -0.12 5.71
CA VAL A 243 3.61 -0.55 6.81
C VAL A 243 5.02 -0.90 6.32
N GLU A 244 5.14 -1.29 5.05
CA GLU A 244 6.37 -1.61 4.30
C GLU A 244 7.12 -2.86 4.77
N THR A 245 7.26 -3.07 6.07
CA THR A 245 7.95 -4.24 6.64
C THR A 245 7.40 -4.56 8.02
N VAL A 246 7.93 -5.60 8.65
CA VAL A 246 7.54 -6.03 9.99
C VAL A 246 8.07 -5.09 11.07
N GLU A 247 7.51 -5.17 12.28
CA GLU A 247 7.85 -4.25 13.38
C GLU A 247 9.34 -4.23 13.71
N GLU A 248 9.97 -5.41 13.80
CA GLU A 248 11.39 -5.54 14.15
C GLU A 248 12.32 -4.90 13.11
N LEU A 249 11.96 -4.95 11.83
CA LEU A 249 12.77 -4.40 10.74
C LEU A 249 12.51 -2.93 10.47
N THR A 250 11.40 -2.38 10.97
CA THR A 250 11.00 -0.99 10.71
C THR A 250 12.12 0.03 11.00
N PRO A 251 12.83 0.01 12.15
CA PRO A 251 13.91 0.95 12.43
C PRO A 251 15.12 0.86 11.48
N PHE A 252 15.28 -0.29 10.80
CA PHE A 252 16.39 -0.57 9.89
C PHE A 252 16.02 -0.35 8.43
N VAL A 253 14.73 -0.31 8.10
CA VAL A 253 14.20 -0.20 6.74
C VAL A 253 13.66 1.20 6.46
N ARG A 254 12.87 1.75 7.38
CA ARG A 254 12.16 3.02 7.22
C ARG A 254 12.93 4.15 7.89
N ASP A 255 12.58 5.39 7.55
CA ASP A 255 13.10 6.55 8.27
C ASP A 255 12.71 6.45 9.75
N ARG A 256 13.58 6.90 10.66
CA ARG A 256 13.35 6.85 12.13
C ARG A 256 12.05 7.53 12.60
N ARG A 257 11.47 8.41 11.78
CA ARG A 257 10.19 9.09 12.03
C ARG A 257 8.96 8.24 11.67
N ALA A 258 9.15 7.17 10.91
CA ALA A 258 8.09 6.28 10.42
C ALA A 258 7.99 5.01 11.27
N ALA A 259 7.51 5.15 12.50
CA ALA A 259 7.38 4.05 13.45
C ALA A 259 6.24 3.09 13.08
N TYR A 260 6.42 1.80 13.34
CA TYR A 260 5.44 0.75 13.03
C TYR A 260 4.07 0.99 13.69
N ARG A 261 4.06 1.28 15.00
CA ARG A 261 2.82 1.54 15.74
C ARG A 261 2.16 2.86 15.35
N GLN A 262 2.93 3.85 14.88
CA GLN A 262 2.38 5.07 14.29
C GLN A 262 1.63 4.77 12.99
N THR A 263 2.19 3.93 12.11
CA THR A 263 1.50 3.45 10.89
C THR A 263 0.18 2.76 11.24
N MET A 264 0.15 1.87 12.22
CA MET A 264 -1.10 1.22 12.65
C MET A 264 -2.12 2.23 13.16
N SER A 265 -1.68 3.20 13.98
CA SER A 265 -2.55 4.27 14.48
C SER A 265 -3.15 5.12 13.35
N VAL A 266 -2.38 5.46 12.31
CA VAL A 266 -2.86 6.23 11.15
C VAL A 266 -3.96 5.46 10.40
N LEU A 267 -3.73 4.18 10.12
CA LEU A 267 -4.70 3.31 9.44
C LEU A 267 -5.99 3.14 10.25
N GLN A 268 -5.84 2.86 11.55
CA GLN A 268 -6.95 2.72 12.49
C GLN A 268 -7.76 4.02 12.57
N THR A 269 -7.10 5.16 12.70
CA THR A 269 -7.75 6.48 12.77
C THR A 269 -8.59 6.74 11.52
N ALA A 270 -8.04 6.45 10.33
CA ALA A 270 -8.77 6.64 9.08
C ALA A 270 -10.04 5.77 9.02
N LYS A 271 -9.94 4.51 9.46
CA LYS A 271 -11.08 3.58 9.50
C LYS A 271 -12.14 3.97 10.53
N GLU A 272 -11.72 4.45 11.70
CA GLU A 272 -12.63 4.92 12.75
C GLU A 272 -13.37 6.19 12.34
N MET A 273 -12.71 7.10 11.62
CA MET A 273 -13.32 8.34 11.12
C MET A 273 -14.37 8.06 10.02
N ASN A 274 -14.11 7.08 9.15
CA ASN A 274 -15.04 6.68 8.12
C ASN A 274 -15.03 5.14 7.98
N PRO A 275 -15.92 4.41 8.67
CA PRO A 275 -15.96 2.95 8.60
C PRO A 275 -16.20 2.39 7.20
N GLU A 276 -16.84 3.16 6.32
CA GLU A 276 -17.15 2.76 4.94
C GLU A 276 -15.96 2.96 3.99
N ILE A 277 -14.97 3.77 4.34
CA ILE A 277 -13.78 3.97 3.50
C ILE A 277 -13.02 2.65 3.36
N ILE A 278 -12.52 2.37 2.16
CA ILE A 278 -11.63 1.23 1.96
C ILE A 278 -10.24 1.64 2.44
N THR A 279 -9.67 0.89 3.38
CA THR A 279 -8.31 1.07 3.87
C THR A 279 -7.36 0.04 3.26
N LYS A 280 -6.13 0.45 2.96
CA LYS A 280 -5.15 -0.41 2.30
C LYS A 280 -3.74 -0.24 2.85
N SER A 281 -2.98 -1.33 2.88
CA SER A 281 -1.57 -1.30 3.24
C SER A 281 -0.75 -2.28 2.40
N SER A 282 0.57 -2.20 2.52
CA SER A 282 1.51 -3.04 1.78
C SER A 282 2.68 -3.50 2.64
N ILE A 283 3.17 -4.70 2.35
CA ILE A 283 4.38 -5.31 2.92
C ILE A 283 5.33 -5.66 1.77
N MET A 284 6.59 -5.25 1.89
CA MET A 284 7.66 -5.73 1.02
C MET A 284 8.34 -6.93 1.67
N LEU A 285 8.46 -8.02 0.92
CA LEU A 285 9.14 -9.25 1.35
C LEU A 285 10.57 -9.33 0.79
N GLY A 286 11.44 -10.05 1.47
CA GLY A 286 12.84 -10.23 1.13
C GLY A 286 13.81 -9.29 1.83
N LEU A 287 13.38 -8.61 2.89
CA LEU A 287 14.20 -7.70 3.69
C LEU A 287 14.82 -8.38 4.94
N GLY A 288 14.44 -9.63 5.21
CA GLY A 288 14.96 -10.44 6.32
C GLY A 288 13.90 -10.86 7.33
N GLU A 289 12.64 -10.53 7.05
CA GLU A 289 11.50 -10.90 7.87
C GLU A 289 11.30 -12.42 7.90
N THR A 290 10.78 -12.93 9.01
CA THR A 290 10.34 -14.32 9.15
C THR A 290 8.84 -14.44 8.86
N ASP A 291 8.40 -15.66 8.56
CA ASP A 291 6.98 -15.94 8.33
C ASP A 291 6.11 -15.55 9.53
N ASP A 292 6.55 -15.82 10.76
CA ASP A 292 5.83 -15.46 11.98
C ASP A 292 5.68 -13.95 12.12
N GLN A 293 6.72 -13.18 11.77
CA GLN A 293 6.67 -11.72 11.79
C GLN A 293 5.70 -11.17 10.73
N VAL A 294 5.71 -11.73 9.51
CA VAL A 294 4.76 -11.33 8.46
C VAL A 294 3.33 -11.64 8.89
N LEU A 295 3.08 -12.84 9.42
CA LEU A 295 1.78 -13.23 9.93
C LEU A 295 1.32 -12.32 11.07
N GLN A 296 2.22 -11.95 11.99
CA GLN A 296 1.91 -10.99 13.04
C GLN A 296 1.55 -9.61 12.47
N THR A 297 2.28 -9.13 11.47
CA THR A 297 1.95 -7.87 10.80
C THR A 297 0.59 -7.92 10.09
N LEU A 298 0.22 -9.04 9.46
CA LEU A 298 -1.11 -9.21 8.90
C LEU A 298 -2.21 -9.15 9.99
N LYS A 299 -1.97 -9.73 11.17
CA LYS A 299 -2.91 -9.65 12.31
C LYS A 299 -3.03 -8.22 12.83
N ASP A 300 -1.92 -7.49 12.92
CA ASP A 300 -1.91 -6.09 13.34
C ASP A 300 -2.67 -5.20 12.35
N LEU A 301 -2.48 -5.41 11.04
CA LEU A 301 -3.23 -4.70 10.00
C LEU A 301 -4.73 -4.98 10.08
N GLN A 302 -5.12 -6.24 10.29
CA GLN A 302 -6.53 -6.60 10.51
C GLN A 302 -7.10 -5.89 11.74
N THR A 303 -6.34 -5.87 12.85
CA THR A 303 -6.73 -5.18 14.09
C THR A 303 -6.90 -3.67 13.88
N ALA A 304 -6.05 -3.06 13.05
CA ALA A 304 -6.17 -1.66 12.65
C ALA A 304 -7.30 -1.40 11.64
N GLY A 305 -8.10 -2.42 11.28
CA GLY A 305 -9.23 -2.27 10.37
C GLY A 305 -8.84 -2.07 8.90
N VAL A 306 -7.68 -2.60 8.48
CA VAL A 306 -7.24 -2.58 7.08
C VAL A 306 -8.09 -3.55 6.25
N ASP A 307 -8.71 -3.05 5.19
CA ASP A 307 -9.56 -3.85 4.29
C ASP A 307 -8.75 -4.64 3.26
N CYS A 308 -7.71 -4.04 2.69
CA CYS A 308 -6.93 -4.61 1.58
C CYS A 308 -5.44 -4.63 1.91
N VAL A 309 -4.74 -5.71 1.54
CA VAL A 309 -3.28 -5.80 1.74
C VAL A 309 -2.56 -6.28 0.48
N THR A 310 -1.40 -5.68 0.21
CA THR A 310 -0.51 -6.12 -0.86
C THR A 310 0.82 -6.65 -0.33
N LEU A 311 1.30 -7.76 -0.87
CA LEU A 311 2.61 -8.33 -0.57
C LEU A 311 3.43 -8.43 -1.86
N GLY A 312 4.59 -7.78 -1.89
CA GLY A 312 5.45 -7.71 -3.08
C GLY A 312 6.91 -7.94 -2.75
N GLN A 313 7.71 -8.37 -3.73
CA GLN A 313 9.16 -8.51 -3.54
C GLN A 313 9.82 -7.13 -3.40
N TYR A 314 10.63 -6.96 -2.35
CA TYR A 314 11.58 -5.87 -2.26
C TYR A 314 12.60 -5.97 -3.39
N MET A 315 12.67 -4.92 -4.21
CA MET A 315 13.61 -4.79 -5.30
C MET A 315 14.59 -3.67 -4.98
N GLN A 316 15.87 -4.02 -4.84
CA GLN A 316 16.91 -3.04 -4.53
C GLN A 316 17.06 -2.00 -5.66
N PRO A 317 16.78 -0.70 -5.43
CA PRO A 317 16.77 0.28 -6.52
C PRO A 317 18.16 0.63 -7.05
N THR A 318 19.15 0.78 -6.15
CA THR A 318 20.54 1.11 -6.50
C THR A 318 21.52 0.43 -5.56
N LYS A 319 22.82 0.53 -5.86
CA LYS A 319 23.83 -0.13 -5.04
C LYS A 319 23.92 0.35 -3.59
N ARG A 320 23.38 1.54 -3.30
CA ARG A 320 23.43 2.22 -2.00
C ARG A 320 22.28 1.84 -1.06
N HIS A 321 21.22 1.24 -1.59
CA HIS A 321 20.05 0.83 -0.81
C HIS A 321 20.26 -0.52 -0.14
N LEU A 322 19.34 -0.91 0.75
CA LEU A 322 19.36 -2.23 1.38
C LEU A 322 19.55 -3.34 0.35
N LYS A 323 20.36 -4.33 0.71
CA LYS A 323 20.53 -5.53 -0.11
C LYS A 323 19.32 -6.41 0.13
N VAL A 324 18.78 -7.00 -0.94
CA VAL A 324 17.79 -8.08 -0.83
C VAL A 324 18.41 -9.19 0.00
N ILE A 325 17.70 -9.69 1.01
CA ILE A 325 18.11 -10.84 1.83
C ILE A 325 17.58 -12.13 1.22
N GLU A 326 16.35 -12.10 0.72
CA GLU A 326 15.69 -13.26 0.13
C GLU A 326 14.88 -12.87 -1.11
N TYR A 327 14.99 -13.67 -2.17
CA TYR A 327 14.05 -13.64 -3.28
C TYR A 327 12.95 -14.64 -3.01
N VAL A 328 11.80 -14.12 -2.59
CA VAL A 328 10.63 -14.91 -2.26
C VAL A 328 10.07 -15.56 -3.52
N THR A 329 9.69 -16.83 -3.37
CA THR A 329 9.24 -17.65 -4.48
C THR A 329 7.77 -17.41 -4.81
N PRO A 330 7.34 -17.66 -6.07
CA PRO A 330 5.94 -17.54 -6.47
C PRO A 330 4.95 -18.30 -5.57
N ALA A 331 5.21 -19.57 -5.19
CA ALA A 331 4.27 -20.25 -4.29
C ALA A 331 4.28 -19.69 -2.87
N LYS A 332 5.37 -19.10 -2.39
CA LYS A 332 5.35 -18.42 -1.09
C LYS A 332 4.48 -17.17 -1.15
N PHE A 333 4.47 -16.44 -2.26
CA PHE A 333 3.50 -15.37 -2.48
C PHE A 333 2.06 -15.91 -2.53
N LYS A 334 1.80 -17.02 -3.25
CA LYS A 334 0.48 -17.66 -3.27
C LYS A 334 0.01 -18.09 -1.87
N PHE A 335 0.89 -18.65 -1.06
CA PHE A 335 0.62 -18.95 0.35
C PHE A 335 0.18 -17.71 1.13
N TRP A 336 0.82 -16.55 0.92
CA TRP A 336 0.42 -15.31 1.57
C TRP A 336 -0.91 -14.75 1.06
N GLU A 337 -1.22 -14.93 -0.23
CA GLU A 337 -2.53 -14.58 -0.80
C GLU A 337 -3.64 -15.37 -0.10
N GLU A 338 -3.51 -16.70 -0.05
CA GLU A 338 -4.45 -17.60 0.59
C GLU A 338 -4.58 -17.29 2.09
N THR A 339 -3.45 -17.02 2.77
CA THR A 339 -3.42 -16.63 4.18
C THR A 339 -4.21 -15.35 4.41
N GLY A 340 -3.91 -14.26 3.67
CA GLY A 340 -4.63 -12.99 3.83
C GLY A 340 -6.13 -13.12 3.53
N ASN A 341 -6.50 -13.86 2.48
CA ASN A 341 -7.89 -14.12 2.14
C ASN A 341 -8.61 -14.90 3.26
N SER A 342 -7.95 -15.91 3.85
CA SER A 342 -8.50 -16.68 4.97
C SER A 342 -8.66 -15.85 6.26
N MET A 343 -7.82 -14.83 6.45
CA MET A 343 -7.90 -13.88 7.56
C MET A 343 -9.04 -12.86 7.39
N GLY A 344 -9.66 -12.79 6.20
CA GLY A 344 -10.83 -11.94 5.97
C GLY A 344 -10.53 -10.51 5.52
N PHE A 345 -9.32 -10.25 4.99
CA PHE A 345 -9.13 -9.08 4.14
C PHE A 345 -10.12 -9.13 2.98
N LEU A 346 -10.66 -7.98 2.58
CA LEU A 346 -11.54 -7.89 1.41
C LEU A 346 -10.78 -8.30 0.15
N TYR A 347 -9.49 -8.00 0.11
CA TYR A 347 -8.59 -8.31 -0.98
C TYR A 347 -7.16 -8.49 -0.47
N THR A 348 -6.51 -9.57 -0.91
CA THR A 348 -5.07 -9.79 -0.75
C THR A 348 -4.44 -9.93 -2.11
N ALA A 349 -3.55 -9.02 -2.49
CA ALA A 349 -2.70 -9.21 -3.67
C ALA A 349 -1.31 -9.63 -3.22
N SER A 350 -0.84 -10.80 -3.65
CA SER A 350 0.49 -11.28 -3.25
C SER A 350 1.22 -11.83 -4.46
N GLY A 351 2.36 -11.25 -4.79
CA GLY A 351 3.12 -11.70 -5.95
C GLY A 351 4.46 -11.00 -6.10
N PRO A 352 5.42 -11.60 -6.84
CA PRO A 352 6.77 -11.05 -6.93
C PRO A 352 6.82 -9.60 -7.43
N LEU A 353 5.97 -9.25 -8.40
CA LEU A 353 5.94 -7.92 -9.00
C LEU A 353 4.77 -7.06 -8.51
N VAL A 354 4.01 -7.52 -7.52
CA VAL A 354 2.95 -6.73 -6.91
C VAL A 354 3.55 -5.48 -6.25
N ARG A 355 2.84 -4.36 -6.39
CA ARG A 355 3.11 -3.06 -5.78
C ARG A 355 1.82 -2.56 -5.14
N SER A 356 1.93 -1.60 -4.23
CA SER A 356 0.76 -0.96 -3.62
C SER A 356 -0.22 -0.44 -4.67
N SER A 357 0.28 0.17 -5.75
CA SER A 357 -0.53 0.63 -6.89
C SER A 357 -0.61 -0.34 -8.08
N TYR A 358 -0.56 -1.66 -7.84
CA TYR A 358 -0.65 -2.63 -8.93
C TYR A 358 -2.11 -2.85 -9.38
N LYS A 359 -2.31 -2.85 -10.72
CA LYS A 359 -3.60 -2.86 -11.42
C LYS A 359 -4.62 -3.87 -10.91
N ALA A 360 -4.20 -5.08 -10.57
CA ALA A 360 -5.11 -6.13 -10.12
C ALA A 360 -5.92 -5.72 -8.88
N GLY A 361 -5.29 -4.98 -7.95
CA GLY A 361 -6.00 -4.45 -6.78
C GLY A 361 -7.00 -3.36 -7.13
N GLU A 362 -6.68 -2.53 -8.13
CA GLU A 362 -7.52 -1.41 -8.54
C GLU A 362 -8.81 -1.88 -9.20
N PHE A 363 -8.75 -2.91 -10.07
CA PHE A 363 -9.95 -3.50 -10.67
C PHE A 363 -10.89 -4.12 -9.64
N PHE A 364 -10.33 -4.84 -8.67
CA PHE A 364 -11.11 -5.49 -7.62
C PHE A 364 -11.79 -4.45 -6.72
N ILE A 365 -11.03 -3.47 -6.25
CA ILE A 365 -11.52 -2.35 -5.45
C ILE A 365 -12.59 -1.57 -6.23
N SER A 366 -12.34 -1.26 -7.51
CA SER A 366 -13.29 -0.57 -8.38
C SER A 366 -14.61 -1.33 -8.48
N SER A 367 -14.55 -2.66 -8.59
CA SER A 367 -15.73 -3.52 -8.65
C SER A 367 -16.52 -3.48 -7.34
N ILE A 368 -15.84 -3.49 -6.18
CA ILE A 368 -16.50 -3.34 -4.87
C ILE A 368 -17.20 -1.99 -4.77
N LEU A 369 -16.49 -0.90 -5.10
CA LEU A 369 -17.01 0.47 -4.97
C LEU A 369 -18.20 0.71 -5.91
N LYS A 370 -18.12 0.27 -7.17
CA LYS A 370 -19.24 0.36 -8.13
C LYS A 370 -20.46 -0.42 -7.62
N ASN A 371 -20.26 -1.61 -7.05
CA ASN A 371 -21.35 -2.39 -6.46
C ASN A 371 -21.96 -1.73 -5.21
N ARG A 372 -21.17 -1.03 -4.39
CA ARG A 372 -21.69 -0.27 -3.24
C ARG A 372 -22.53 0.93 -3.70
N LYS A 373 -22.05 1.71 -4.68
CA LYS A 373 -22.80 2.83 -5.27
C LYS A 373 -24.14 2.37 -5.84
N ALA A 374 -24.14 1.31 -6.66
CA ALA A 374 -25.36 0.77 -7.26
C ALA A 374 -26.42 0.32 -6.21
N LYS A 375 -25.98 -0.15 -5.04
CA LYS A 375 -26.87 -0.53 -3.92
C LYS A 375 -27.39 0.65 -3.12
N ALA A 376 -26.69 1.79 -3.11
CA ALA A 376 -27.13 2.99 -2.41
C ALA A 376 -28.14 3.81 -3.23
N GLU A 377 -28.13 3.63 -4.55
CA GLU A 377 -29.07 4.25 -5.50
C GLU A 377 -30.40 3.49 -5.66
N HIS A 378 -30.50 2.27 -5.10
CA HIS A 378 -31.72 1.46 -5.02
C HIS A 378 -32.22 1.43 -3.57
#